data_AF-A0A4U8S120-F1
#
_entry.id   AF-A0A4U8S120-F1
#
_cell.length_a   1.000
_cell.length_b   1.000
_cell.length_c   1.000
_cell.angle_alpha   90.00
_cell.angle_beta   90.00
_cell.angle_gamma   90.00
#
_symmetry.space_group_name_H-M   'P 1'
#
loop_
_entity.id
_entity.type
_entity.pdbx_description
1 polymer ?
#
loop_
_entity_poly.entity_id
_entity_poly.type
_entity_poly.pdbx_seq_one_letter_code
_entity_poly.pdbx_strand_id
1 'polypeptide(L)'
;MQNKILISKLRDNAELAQAAYGYFHLVGKKFHKKSKTRQKDTITPTDILDMTYNKYIAVKSNPHKPDDEIKVGKLDGDMTPNQAKRFFSRYDLLIHQPNTESGFSATLFGEKRKQKNTESKEI
;
A
#
# COMPACT_ATOMS: atom_id res chain seq x y z
N MET A 1 11.91 16.56 -20.35
CA MET A 1 10.58 15.91 -20.49
C MET A 1 10.57 14.49 -19.89
N GLN A 2 11.64 13.70 -20.03
CA GLN A 2 11.78 12.36 -19.46
C GLN A 2 11.63 12.27 -17.93
N ASN A 3 12.15 13.24 -17.17
CA ASN A 3 12.04 13.21 -15.70
C ASN A 3 10.59 13.28 -15.20
N LYS A 4 9.72 14.05 -15.88
CA LYS A 4 8.29 14.11 -15.52
C LYS A 4 7.58 12.78 -15.81
N ILE A 5 7.98 12.08 -16.88
CA ILE A 5 7.46 10.76 -17.23
C ILE A 5 7.93 9.72 -16.22
N LEU A 6 9.21 9.75 -15.82
CA LEU A 6 9.77 8.90 -14.77
C LEU A 6 9.10 9.11 -13.41
N ILE A 7 8.86 10.37 -13.02
CA ILE A 7 8.14 10.73 -11.80
C ILE A 7 6.69 10.23 -11.85
N SER A 8 6.03 10.33 -13.02
CA SER A 8 4.67 9.79 -13.19
C SER A 8 4.65 8.26 -13.10
N LYS A 9 5.63 7.56 -13.69
CA LYS A 9 5.74 6.10 -13.59
C LYS A 9 6.04 5.63 -12.16
N LEU A 10 6.93 6.33 -11.45
CA LEU A 10 7.20 6.07 -10.04
C LEU A 10 5.95 6.27 -9.18
N ARG A 11 5.15 7.30 -9.49
CA ARG A 11 3.87 7.55 -8.83
C ARG A 11 2.84 6.45 -9.13
N ASP A 12 2.66 6.07 -10.39
CA ASP A 12 1.70 5.03 -10.78
C ASP A 12 2.08 3.65 -10.18
N ASN A 13 3.37 3.31 -10.14
CA ASN A 13 3.87 2.10 -9.48
C ASN A 13 3.74 2.19 -7.96
N ALA A 14 3.95 3.37 -7.38
CA ALA A 14 3.70 3.61 -5.97
C ALA A 14 2.20 3.53 -5.65
N GLU A 15 1.30 3.96 -6.53
CA GLU A 15 -0.16 3.83 -6.40
C GLU A 15 -0.64 2.37 -6.59
N LEU A 16 0.00 1.59 -7.46
CA LEU A 16 -0.21 0.14 -7.58
C LEU A 16 0.27 -0.58 -6.31
N ALA A 17 1.45 -0.19 -5.81
CA ALA A 17 1.93 -0.60 -4.50
C ALA A 17 1.02 -0.07 -3.38
N GLN A 18 0.33 1.07 -3.55
CA GLN A 18 -0.62 1.68 -2.61
C GLN A 18 -1.99 1.00 -2.59
N ALA A 19 -2.40 0.41 -3.70
CA ALA A 19 -3.49 -0.55 -3.70
C ALA A 19 -3.08 -1.86 -3.01
N ALA A 20 -1.77 -2.14 -2.95
CA ALA A 20 -1.15 -3.15 -2.12
C ALA A 20 -0.58 -2.60 -0.77
N TYR A 21 -0.92 -1.37 -0.34
CA TYR A 21 -0.33 -0.73 0.87
C TYR A 21 -0.92 -1.38 2.13
N GLY A 22 -0.24 -2.40 2.64
CA GLY A 22 -0.19 -2.60 4.08
C GLY A 22 0.60 -1.43 4.65
N TYR A 23 -0.05 -0.31 5.01
CA TYR A 23 0.40 0.83 5.85
C TYR A 23 1.91 1.20 5.93
N PHE A 24 2.76 0.92 4.92
CA PHE A 24 4.23 0.98 5.00
C PHE A 24 4.80 2.39 5.25
N HIS A 25 4.02 3.44 4.99
CA HIS A 25 4.37 4.80 5.38
C HIS A 25 4.47 5.01 6.91
N LEU A 26 3.99 4.05 7.71
CA LEU A 26 4.09 4.03 9.17
C LEU A 26 5.37 3.35 9.67
N VAL A 27 6.17 2.71 8.80
CA VAL A 27 7.47 2.11 9.19
C VAL A 27 8.39 3.18 9.77
N GLY A 28 9.06 2.84 10.87
CA GLY A 28 9.96 3.74 11.59
C GLY A 28 9.25 4.76 12.51
N LYS A 29 7.91 4.81 12.52
CA LYS A 29 7.15 5.58 13.51
C LYS A 29 7.03 4.81 14.82
N LYS A 30 6.70 5.48 15.92
CA LYS A 30 6.53 4.82 17.23
C LYS A 30 5.08 4.38 17.43
N PHE A 31 4.88 3.36 18.26
CA PHE A 31 3.56 3.07 18.78
C PHE A 31 3.14 4.12 19.81
N HIS A 32 1.85 4.47 19.82
CA HIS A 32 1.30 5.38 20.82
C HIS A 32 1.58 4.85 22.24
N LYS A 33 1.84 5.77 23.19
CA LYS A 33 1.92 5.50 24.63
C LYS A 33 0.89 4.54 25.23
N LYS A 34 -0.31 4.40 24.65
CA LYS A 34 -1.32 3.45 25.13
C LYS A 34 -1.00 1.98 24.83
N SER A 35 -0.05 1.70 23.95
CA SER A 35 0.47 0.35 23.72
C SER A 35 1.38 -0.07 24.89
N LYS A 36 0.88 -0.94 25.77
CA LYS A 36 1.58 -1.32 27.01
C LYS A 36 2.87 -2.11 26.79
N THR A 37 3.01 -2.79 25.66
CA THR A 37 4.12 -3.72 25.38
C THR A 37 5.16 -3.16 24.41
N ARG A 38 4.81 -2.22 23.53
CA ARG A 38 5.69 -1.76 22.42
C ARG A 38 5.86 -0.25 22.28
N GLN A 39 5.60 0.51 23.35
CA GLN A 39 5.65 1.98 23.36
C GLN A 39 6.99 2.58 22.89
N LYS A 40 8.11 1.91 23.17
CA LYS A 40 9.46 2.39 22.79
C LYS A 40 9.90 1.88 21.42
N ASP A 41 9.19 0.91 20.87
CA ASP A 41 9.55 0.28 19.61
C ASP A 41 9.09 1.12 18.43
N THR A 42 9.86 1.02 17.35
CA THR A 42 9.44 1.51 16.05
C THR A 42 8.65 0.44 15.32
N ILE A 43 7.61 0.87 14.60
CA ILE A 43 6.82 0.04 13.71
C ILE A 43 7.73 -0.49 12.60
N THR A 44 7.69 -1.80 12.41
CA THR A 44 8.43 -2.52 11.37
C THR A 44 7.49 -2.93 10.22
N PRO A 45 8.03 -3.34 9.06
CA PRO A 45 7.22 -3.87 7.97
C PRO A 45 6.36 -5.08 8.39
N THR A 46 6.86 -5.95 9.27
CA THR A 46 6.12 -7.12 9.76
C THR A 46 4.92 -6.72 10.62
N ASP A 47 5.07 -5.69 11.44
CA ASP A 47 3.98 -5.18 12.30
C ASP A 47 2.80 -4.66 11.48
N ILE A 48 3.08 -4.20 10.27
CA ILE A 48 2.08 -3.64 9.38
C ILE A 48 1.30 -4.74 8.63
N LEU A 49 1.96 -5.86 8.37
CA LEU A 49 1.38 -7.01 7.69
C LEU A 49 0.65 -7.96 8.66
N ASP A 50 0.91 -7.84 9.96
CA ASP A 50 0.32 -8.69 10.99
C ASP A 50 -0.98 -8.08 11.56
N MET A 51 -2.08 -8.81 11.38
CA MET A 51 -3.41 -8.45 11.88
C MET A 51 -3.47 -8.31 13.40
N THR A 52 -2.52 -8.89 14.14
CA THR A 52 -2.40 -8.74 15.60
C THR A 52 -2.23 -7.28 16.01
N TYR A 53 -1.61 -6.46 15.15
CA TYR A 53 -1.42 -5.03 15.36
C TYR A 53 -2.54 -4.17 14.75
N ASN A 54 -3.65 -4.80 14.33
CA ASN A 54 -4.83 -4.04 13.93
C ASN A 54 -5.24 -3.10 15.08
N LYS A 55 -5.50 -1.86 14.69
CA LYS A 55 -5.91 -0.73 15.50
C LYS A 55 -4.84 -0.07 16.34
N TYR A 56 -3.60 -0.54 16.27
CA TYR A 56 -2.49 0.15 16.90
C TYR A 56 -2.27 1.51 16.25
N ILE A 57 -2.07 2.53 17.08
CA ILE A 57 -1.92 3.91 16.62
C ILE A 57 -0.42 4.20 16.46
N ALA A 58 -0.06 4.69 15.28
CA ALA A 58 1.26 5.20 14.98
C ALA A 58 1.34 6.69 15.37
N VAL A 59 2.42 7.07 16.03
CA VAL A 59 2.66 8.45 16.47
C VAL A 59 4.05 8.93 16.05
N LYS A 60 4.19 10.26 15.97
CA LYS A 60 5.48 10.96 15.92
C LYS A 60 5.62 11.86 17.14
N SER A 61 6.85 12.06 17.60
CA SER A 61 7.14 13.05 18.66
C SER A 61 6.79 14.45 18.18
N ASN A 62 6.17 15.24 19.06
CA ASN A 62 5.92 16.65 18.79
C ASN A 62 7.23 17.44 18.99
N PRO A 63 7.76 18.13 17.96
CA PRO A 63 9.00 18.89 18.08
C PRO A 63 8.91 20.06 19.07
N HIS A 64 7.69 20.53 19.38
CA HIS A 64 7.48 21.70 20.25
C HIS A 64 7.12 21.31 21.69
N LYS A 65 6.77 20.04 21.92
CA LYS A 65 6.44 19.49 23.25
C LYS A 65 6.93 18.05 23.33
N PRO A 66 8.10 17.78 23.95
CA PRO A 66 8.74 16.46 23.95
C PRO A 66 7.85 15.32 24.48
N ASP A 67 6.95 15.64 25.42
CA ASP A 67 6.03 14.67 26.03
C ASP A 67 4.75 14.44 25.23
N ASP A 68 4.53 15.19 24.17
CA ASP A 68 3.32 15.14 23.36
C ASP A 68 3.51 14.29 22.09
N GLU A 69 2.48 13.53 21.73
CA GLU A 69 2.49 12.58 20.63
C GLU A 69 1.48 12.99 19.56
N ILE A 70 1.95 13.23 18.34
CA ILE A 70 1.07 13.53 17.21
C ILE A 70 0.71 12.21 16.53
N LYS A 71 -0.58 11.88 16.52
CA LYS A 71 -1.10 10.71 15.78
C LYS A 71 -0.89 10.90 14.28
N VAL A 72 -0.23 9.93 13.65
CA VAL A 72 0.06 9.96 12.21
C VAL A 72 -0.73 8.92 11.43
N GLY A 73 -1.26 7.89 12.10
CA GLY A 73 -2.06 6.87 11.45
C GLY A 73 -2.42 5.73 12.38
N LYS A 74 -3.06 4.72 11.81
CA LYS A 74 -3.50 3.51 12.50
C LYS A 74 -3.15 2.31 11.62
N LEU A 75 -2.53 1.32 12.21
CA LEU A 75 -2.32 0.01 11.62
C LEU A 75 -3.67 -0.68 11.53
N ASP A 76 -4.05 -1.20 10.37
CA ASP A 76 -5.29 -1.96 10.22
C ASP A 76 -4.98 -3.42 9.89
N GLY A 77 -3.79 -3.72 9.32
CA GLY A 77 -3.35 -5.07 8.96
C GLY A 77 -4.28 -5.78 7.96
N ASP A 78 -5.35 -5.12 7.54
CA ASP A 78 -6.47 -5.70 6.84
C ASP A 78 -6.40 -5.34 5.37
N MET A 79 -5.98 -6.33 4.58
CA MET A 79 -6.11 -6.35 3.13
C MET A 79 -7.56 -6.74 2.76
N THR A 80 -8.56 -6.10 3.36
CA THR A 80 -9.98 -6.51 3.23
C THR A 80 -10.38 -6.53 1.75
N PRO A 81 -11.46 -7.26 1.38
CA PRO A 81 -12.01 -7.27 0.03
C PRO A 81 -12.30 -5.87 -0.51
N ASN A 82 -12.45 -4.85 0.34
CA ASN A 82 -12.60 -3.46 -0.06
C ASN A 82 -11.36 -2.86 -0.74
N GLN A 83 -10.14 -3.24 -0.35
CA GLN A 83 -8.92 -2.83 -1.05
C GLN A 83 -8.80 -3.52 -2.41
N ALA A 84 -9.07 -4.83 -2.48
CA ALA A 84 -9.17 -5.55 -3.75
C ALA A 84 -10.25 -4.93 -4.66
N LYS A 85 -11.46 -4.65 -4.13
CA LYS A 85 -12.54 -3.95 -4.85
C LYS A 85 -12.10 -2.58 -5.35
N ARG A 86 -11.38 -1.80 -4.54
CA ARG A 86 -10.84 -0.49 -4.95
C ARG A 86 -9.76 -0.63 -6.03
N PHE A 87 -8.91 -1.65 -5.96
CA PHE A 87 -7.93 -1.97 -7.00
C PHE A 87 -8.62 -2.34 -8.31
N PHE A 88 -9.55 -3.31 -8.29
CA PHE A 88 -10.31 -3.74 -9.47
C PHE A 88 -11.31 -2.67 -9.97
N SER A 89 -11.60 -1.63 -9.18
CA SER A 89 -12.33 -0.45 -9.68
C SER A 89 -11.47 0.46 -10.57
N ARG A 90 -10.14 0.42 -10.42
CA ARG A 90 -9.18 1.28 -11.15
C ARG A 90 -8.39 0.55 -12.22
N TYR A 91 -8.15 -0.74 -12.04
CA TYR A 91 -7.35 -1.58 -12.93
C TYR A 91 -8.16 -2.77 -13.41
N ASP A 92 -7.99 -3.14 -14.68
CA ASP A 92 -8.47 -4.40 -15.24
C ASP A 92 -7.32 -5.41 -15.33
N LEU A 93 -7.66 -6.68 -15.14
CA LEU A 93 -6.76 -7.78 -15.43
C LEU A 93 -6.63 -7.91 -16.95
N LEU A 94 -5.43 -7.72 -17.48
CA LEU A 94 -5.17 -7.85 -18.91
C LEU A 94 -4.75 -9.27 -19.27
N ILE A 95 -3.75 -9.80 -18.56
CA ILE A 95 -3.18 -11.11 -18.83
C ILE A 95 -2.86 -11.78 -17.50
N HIS A 96 -3.23 -13.05 -17.37
CA HIS A 96 -2.75 -13.91 -16.30
C HIS A 96 -2.02 -15.11 -16.92
N GLN A 97 -0.74 -15.23 -16.60
CA GLN A 97 0.06 -16.42 -16.86
C GLN A 97 0.01 -17.29 -15.59
N PRO A 98 -0.62 -18.47 -15.64
CA PRO A 98 -0.63 -19.40 -14.51
C PRO A 98 0.78 -19.95 -14.24
N ASN A 99 0.96 -20.61 -13.08
CA ASN A 99 2.24 -21.16 -12.70
C ASN A 99 2.79 -22.11 -13.78
N THR A 100 3.98 -21.80 -14.27
CA THR A 100 4.77 -22.69 -15.13
C THR A 100 5.26 -23.90 -14.35
N GLU A 101 5.77 -24.91 -15.04
CA GLU A 101 6.45 -26.05 -14.42
C GLU A 101 7.67 -25.64 -13.58
N SER A 102 8.22 -24.44 -13.82
CA SER A 102 9.26 -23.83 -12.99
C SER A 102 8.75 -23.03 -11.79
N GLY A 103 7.44 -23.01 -11.54
CA GLY A 103 6.82 -22.31 -10.41
C GLY A 103 6.67 -20.80 -10.60
N PHE A 104 6.80 -20.28 -11.82
CA PHE A 104 6.66 -18.86 -12.13
C PHE A 104 5.25 -18.53 -12.63
N SER A 105 4.63 -17.49 -12.08
CA SER A 105 3.42 -16.88 -12.62
C SER A 105 3.60 -15.37 -12.76
N ALA A 106 2.86 -14.79 -13.69
CA ALA A 106 2.87 -13.37 -13.93
C ALA A 106 1.46 -12.87 -14.23
N THR A 107 1.13 -11.69 -13.71
CA THR A 107 -0.19 -11.09 -13.88
C THR A 107 -0.02 -9.63 -14.28
N LEU A 108 -0.56 -9.25 -15.44
CA LEU A 108 -0.50 -7.90 -15.98
C LEU A 108 -1.84 -7.19 -15.75
N PHE A 109 -1.78 -6.02 -15.12
CA PHE A 109 -2.93 -5.15 -14.90
C PHE A 109 -2.80 -3.85 -15.69
N GLY A 110 -3.91 -3.35 -16.22
CA GLY A 110 -3.98 -2.09 -16.95
C GLY A 110 -4.91 -1.10 -16.27
N GLU A 111 -4.51 0.17 -16.16
CA GLU A 111 -5.36 1.22 -15.57
C GLU A 111 -6.50 1.59 -16.52
N LYS A 112 -7.74 1.44 -16.06
CA LYS A 112 -8.96 1.63 -16.87
C LYS A 112 -9.03 2.98 -17.57
N ARG A 113 -8.56 4.05 -16.91
CA ARG A 113 -8.60 5.43 -17.43
C ARG A 113 -7.55 5.73 -18.48
N LYS A 114 -6.46 4.94 -18.53
CA LYS A 114 -5.34 5.12 -19.46
C LYS A 114 -5.41 4.15 -20.65
N GLN A 115 -6.28 3.15 -20.57
CA GLN A 115 -6.77 2.40 -21.72
C GLN A 115 -7.66 3.33 -22.57
N LYS A 116 -7.04 4.29 -23.28
CA LYS A 116 -7.76 5.12 -24.26
C LYS A 116 -8.37 4.17 -25.29
N ASN A 117 -9.68 4.25 -25.48
CA ASN A 117 -10.45 3.65 -26.57
C ASN A 117 -9.61 2.72 -27.47
N THR A 118 -9.47 1.46 -27.06
CA THR A 118 -9.42 0.40 -28.07
C THR A 118 -10.85 0.28 -28.58
N GLU A 119 -11.32 1.29 -29.30
CA GLU A 119 -12.43 1.07 -30.23
C GLU A 119 -12.00 -0.15 -31.06
N SER A 120 -12.88 -1.14 -31.15
CA SER A 120 -12.96 -1.94 -32.35
C SER A 120 -11.64 -2.68 -32.70
N LYS A 121 -11.29 -3.70 -31.93
CA LYS A 121 -10.45 -4.79 -32.42
C LYS A 121 -10.94 -6.10 -31.79
N GLU A 122 -11.63 -7.00 -32.45
CA GLU A 122 -12.25 -7.09 -33.77
C GLU A 122 -13.09 -8.38 -33.65
N ILE A 123 -14.32 -8.35 -34.17
CA ILE A 123 -15.19 -9.48 -34.55
C ILE A 123 -15.78 -10.33 -33.41
#